data_AF-A0AAW3TMH2-F1
#
_entry.id   AF-A0AAW3TMH2-F1
#
_cell.length_a   1.000
_cell.length_b   1.000
_cell.length_c   1.000
_cell.angle_alpha   90.00
_cell.angle_beta   90.00
_cell.angle_gamma   90.00
#
_symmetry.space_group_name_H-M   'P 1'
#
loop_
_entity.id
_entity.type
_entity.pdbx_description
1 polymer ?
#
loop_
_entity_poly.entity_id
_entity_poly.type
_entity_poly.pdbx_seq_one_letter_code
_entity_poly.pdbx_strand_id
1 'polypeptide(L)'
;MKPMLSTKFIILSSFFSLLIACSDTNNAREWLLKNDNLYYKNTAVDWRIESVKDCNTCVISQDVVYQPEGISRYNTLMQSQNWVAVHELSKINVIRLKMPDQTPYLYVERVKGQILKLFDQQQNYSIKIGEVTAVNISNQRFSILIKKFEEVDKQSDALPRRASLEFIALKID
;
A
#
# COMPACT_ATOMS: atom_id res chain seq x y z
N MET A 1 -60.44 -28.24 -14.24
CA MET A 1 -59.28 -28.57 -15.09
C MET A 1 -58.10 -27.75 -14.58
N LYS A 2 -57.04 -28.40 -14.08
CA LYS A 2 -55.78 -27.75 -13.69
C LYS A 2 -54.92 -27.55 -14.94
N PRO A 3 -54.33 -26.37 -15.20
CA PRO A 3 -53.25 -26.29 -16.16
C PRO A 3 -51.94 -26.76 -15.50
N MET A 4 -51.31 -27.72 -16.17
CA MET A 4 -49.97 -28.24 -15.86
C MET A 4 -48.93 -27.13 -15.96
N LEU A 5 -48.04 -27.11 -14.96
CA LEU A 5 -46.77 -26.38 -14.95
C LEU A 5 -45.99 -26.64 -16.24
N SER A 6 -45.61 -25.57 -16.94
CA SER A 6 -44.59 -25.62 -17.99
C SER A 6 -43.22 -25.78 -17.34
N THR A 7 -42.78 -27.02 -17.16
CA THR A 7 -41.47 -27.40 -16.60
C THR A 7 -40.29 -27.10 -17.53
N LYS A 8 -40.48 -26.28 -18.58
CA LYS A 8 -39.43 -25.94 -19.57
C LYS A 8 -38.70 -24.63 -19.28
N PHE A 9 -39.12 -23.85 -18.28
CA PHE A 9 -38.52 -22.53 -18.00
C PHE A 9 -37.51 -22.48 -16.83
N ILE A 10 -37.33 -23.58 -16.08
CA ILE A 10 -36.47 -23.56 -14.87
C ILE A 10 -35.03 -24.03 -15.18
N ILE A 11 -34.79 -24.73 -16.30
CA ILE A 11 -33.47 -25.31 -16.59
C ILE A 11 -32.50 -24.31 -17.24
N LEU A 12 -32.99 -23.20 -17.81
CA LEU A 12 -32.13 -22.20 -18.46
C LEU A 12 -31.53 -21.17 -17.48
N SER A 13 -32.06 -21.03 -16.26
CA SER A 13 -31.54 -20.07 -15.28
C SER A 13 -30.45 -20.64 -14.37
N SER A 14 -30.29 -21.96 -14.32
CA SER A 14 -29.30 -22.62 -13.43
C SER A 14 -27.91 -22.75 -14.06
N PHE A 15 -27.80 -22.69 -15.39
CA PHE A 15 -26.51 -22.77 -16.10
C PHE A 15 -25.79 -21.43 -16.22
N PHE A 16 -26.47 -20.30 -16.04
CA PHE A 16 -25.82 -18.98 -16.05
C PHE A 16 -25.13 -18.65 -14.72
N SER A 17 -25.53 -19.31 -13.62
CA SER A 17 -24.93 -19.14 -12.29
C SER A 17 -23.62 -19.92 -12.11
N LEU A 18 -23.33 -20.89 -12.97
CA LEU A 18 -22.12 -21.74 -12.90
C LEU A 18 -20.96 -21.23 -13.76
N LEU A 19 -21.20 -20.26 -14.65
CA LEU A 19 -20.15 -19.66 -15.50
C LEU A 19 -19.40 -18.50 -14.82
N ILE A 20 -19.79 -18.10 -13.62
CA ILE A 20 -19.09 -17.06 -12.83
C ILE A 20 -18.01 -17.69 -11.90
N ALA A 21 -17.95 -19.01 -11.79
CA ALA A 21 -17.07 -19.70 -10.84
C ALA A 21 -15.71 -20.16 -11.42
N CYS A 22 -15.30 -19.71 -12.61
CA CYS A 22 -14.04 -20.13 -13.25
C CYS A 22 -13.33 -19.00 -14.02
N SER A 23 -13.17 -17.82 -13.42
CA SER A 23 -12.20 -16.81 -13.92
C SER A 23 -11.05 -16.51 -12.95
N ASP A 24 -10.81 -17.38 -11.96
CA ASP A 24 -9.80 -17.17 -10.92
C ASP A 24 -8.48 -17.90 -11.16
N THR A 25 -8.10 -18.14 -12.42
CA THR A 25 -6.83 -18.80 -12.73
C THR A 25 -6.13 -18.19 -13.93
N ASN A 26 -5.70 -16.92 -13.82
CA ASN A 26 -4.49 -16.38 -14.49
C ASN A 26 -4.20 -14.88 -14.30
N ASN A 27 -4.78 -14.21 -13.30
CA ASN A 27 -4.41 -12.83 -13.02
C ASN A 27 -3.03 -12.81 -12.34
N ALA A 28 -1.98 -12.52 -13.12
CA ALA A 28 -0.80 -11.86 -12.58
C ALA A 28 -1.29 -10.77 -11.61
N ARG A 29 -0.85 -10.80 -10.34
CA ARG A 29 -1.28 -9.85 -9.30
C ARG A 29 -1.31 -8.46 -9.92
N GLU A 30 -2.51 -7.88 -10.04
CA GLU A 30 -2.71 -6.65 -10.83
C GLU A 30 -1.77 -5.54 -10.36
N TRP A 31 -1.46 -5.57 -9.06
CA TRP A 31 -0.48 -4.73 -8.39
C TRP A 31 0.85 -5.44 -8.20
N LEU A 32 1.91 -4.75 -8.58
CA LEU A 32 3.27 -5.21 -8.37
C LEU A 32 4.14 -4.04 -7.89
N LEU A 33 4.73 -4.19 -6.70
CA LEU A 33 5.75 -3.27 -6.22
C LEU A 33 7.13 -3.79 -6.69
N LYS A 34 7.83 -2.98 -7.49
CA LYS A 34 9.21 -3.24 -7.91
C LYS A 34 10.15 -2.23 -7.24
N ASN A 35 11.45 -2.40 -7.42
CA ASN A 35 12.49 -1.64 -6.72
C ASN A 35 12.44 -0.10 -6.91
N ASP A 36 11.63 0.39 -7.85
CA ASP A 36 11.53 1.80 -8.21
C ASP A 36 10.12 2.39 -8.05
N ASN A 37 9.06 1.62 -8.32
CA ASN A 37 7.69 2.10 -8.27
C ASN A 37 6.64 0.99 -8.06
N LEU A 38 5.40 1.41 -7.80
CA LEU A 38 4.20 0.59 -7.90
C LEU A 38 3.75 0.50 -9.37
N TYR A 39 3.32 -0.69 -9.78
CA TYR A 39 2.81 -0.95 -11.11
C TYR A 39 1.40 -1.54 -11.05
N TYR A 40 0.50 -1.03 -11.89
CA TYR A 40 -0.80 -1.63 -12.21
C TYR A 40 -0.73 -2.25 -13.60
N LYS A 41 -0.93 -3.56 -13.73
CA LYS A 41 -0.87 -4.28 -15.03
C LYS A 41 0.37 -3.90 -15.86
N ASN A 42 1.53 -3.87 -15.20
CA ASN A 42 2.84 -3.45 -15.75
C ASN A 42 2.98 -1.98 -16.18
N THR A 43 1.98 -1.14 -15.93
CA THR A 43 2.09 0.31 -16.10
C THR A 43 2.47 0.95 -14.76
N ALA A 44 3.53 1.76 -14.75
CA ALA A 44 3.96 2.48 -13.56
C ALA A 44 2.88 3.46 -13.09
N VAL A 45 2.59 3.48 -11.80
CA VAL A 45 1.66 4.43 -11.20
C VAL A 45 2.31 5.82 -11.19
N ASP A 46 1.59 6.80 -11.73
CA ASP A 46 1.90 8.21 -11.53
C ASP A 46 1.15 8.71 -10.30
N TRP A 47 1.88 8.99 -9.22
CA TRP A 47 1.30 9.43 -7.95
C TRP A 47 0.82 10.89 -7.95
N ARG A 48 1.00 11.62 -9.06
CA ARG A 48 0.62 13.03 -9.20
C ARG A 48 -0.78 13.24 -9.78
N ILE A 49 -1.41 12.18 -10.27
CA ILE A 49 -2.75 12.21 -10.87
C ILE A 49 -3.77 11.53 -9.96
N GLU A 50 -5.05 11.85 -10.11
CA GLU A 50 -6.14 11.35 -9.25
C GLU A 50 -6.59 9.92 -9.59
N SER A 51 -6.26 9.41 -10.77
CA SER A 51 -6.69 8.09 -11.24
C SER A 51 -5.54 7.28 -11.79
N VAL A 52 -5.58 5.96 -11.60
CA VAL A 52 -4.59 5.06 -12.19
C VAL A 52 -5.03 4.70 -13.60
N LYS A 53 -4.12 4.86 -14.56
CA LYS A 53 -4.37 4.53 -15.96
C LYS A 53 -4.92 3.10 -16.08
N ASP A 54 -6.00 2.96 -16.84
CA ASP A 54 -6.69 1.70 -17.10
C ASP A 54 -7.31 1.01 -15.85
N CYS A 55 -7.47 1.75 -14.74
CA CYS A 55 -8.21 1.30 -13.54
C CYS A 55 -9.34 2.28 -13.16
N ASN A 56 -10.55 1.99 -13.62
CA ASN A 56 -11.72 2.87 -13.40
C ASN A 56 -12.20 2.95 -11.94
N THR A 57 -11.79 2.00 -11.09
CA THR A 57 -12.13 1.97 -9.67
C THR A 57 -11.00 2.48 -8.77
N CYS A 58 -9.88 2.89 -9.36
CA CYS A 58 -8.71 3.38 -8.65
C CYS A 58 -8.76 4.89 -8.50
N VAL A 59 -8.60 5.35 -7.25
CA VAL A 59 -8.51 6.77 -6.91
C VAL A 59 -7.28 7.01 -6.06
N ILE A 60 -6.49 8.02 -6.42
CA ILE A 60 -5.37 8.50 -5.63
C ILE A 60 -5.81 9.78 -4.93
N SER A 61 -5.90 9.75 -3.61
CA SER A 61 -6.13 10.94 -2.79
C SER A 61 -4.81 11.53 -2.33
N GLN A 62 -4.69 12.86 -2.40
CA GLN A 62 -3.54 13.58 -1.85
C GLN A 62 -3.93 14.15 -0.49
N ASP A 63 -3.14 13.81 0.51
CA ASP A 63 -3.48 14.10 1.90
C ASP A 63 -2.27 14.73 2.61
N VAL A 64 -2.57 15.57 3.61
CA VAL A 64 -1.59 16.24 4.44
C VAL A 64 -1.93 16.03 5.91
N VAL A 65 -0.98 15.53 6.69
CA VAL A 65 -1.13 15.40 8.15
C VAL A 65 -0.14 16.33 8.84
N TYR A 66 -0.69 17.18 9.70
CA TYR A 66 0.05 18.06 10.59
C TYR A 66 0.32 17.33 11.90
N GLN A 67 1.58 17.21 12.26
CA GLN A 67 2.04 16.57 13.49
C GLN A 67 2.94 17.56 14.24
N PRO A 68 3.09 17.41 15.58
CA PRO A 68 4.04 18.22 16.34
C PRO A 68 5.47 18.21 15.76
N GLU A 69 5.86 17.11 15.12
CA GLU A 69 7.18 16.88 14.53
C GLU A 69 7.33 17.43 13.11
N GLY A 70 6.24 17.91 12.50
CA GLY A 70 6.22 18.51 11.17
C GLY A 70 5.06 18.03 10.29
N ILE A 71 5.21 18.23 8.98
CA ILE A 71 4.16 17.95 7.99
C ILE A 71 4.52 16.71 7.19
N SER A 72 3.59 15.75 7.13
CA SER A 72 3.66 14.60 6.24
C SER A 72 2.70 14.79 5.06
N ARG A 73 3.17 14.47 3.85
CA ARG A 73 2.37 14.44 2.63
C ARG A 73 2.37 13.03 2.08
N TYR A 74 1.20 12.53 1.73
CA TYR A 74 1.07 11.19 1.18
C TYR A 74 -0.03 11.13 0.13
N ASN A 75 0.18 10.23 -0.81
CA ASN A 75 -0.76 9.88 -1.87
C ASN A 75 -1.31 8.50 -1.53
N THR A 76 -2.58 8.41 -1.18
CA THR A 76 -3.24 7.15 -0.84
C THR A 76 -3.97 6.61 -2.06
N LEU A 77 -3.66 5.38 -2.46
CA LEU A 77 -4.35 4.68 -3.52
C LEU A 77 -5.46 3.79 -2.93
N MET A 78 -6.68 4.05 -3.37
CA MET A 78 -7.88 3.26 -3.07
C MET A 78 -8.36 2.55 -4.33
N GLN A 79 -8.75 1.28 -4.24
CA GLN A 79 -9.42 0.54 -5.32
C GLN A 79 -10.76 0.03 -4.81
N SER A 80 -11.86 0.48 -5.43
CA SER A 80 -13.22 0.12 -5.00
C SER A 80 -13.44 0.37 -3.49
N GLN A 81 -12.99 1.52 -3.00
CA GLN A 81 -13.04 1.93 -1.57
C GLN A 81 -12.15 1.12 -0.60
N ASN A 82 -11.30 0.22 -1.10
CA ASN A 82 -10.32 -0.47 -0.28
C ASN A 82 -8.94 0.18 -0.39
N TRP A 83 -8.24 0.31 0.74
CA TRP A 83 -6.86 0.79 0.75
C TRP A 83 -5.95 -0.22 0.05
N VAL A 84 -5.22 0.22 -0.97
CA VAL A 84 -4.30 -0.60 -1.74
C VAL A 84 -2.86 -0.25 -1.40
N ALA A 85 -2.51 1.03 -1.49
CA ALA A 85 -1.14 1.47 -1.29
C ALA A 85 -1.06 2.92 -0.82
N VAL A 86 0.11 3.31 -0.33
CA VAL A 86 0.46 4.70 -0.08
C VAL A 86 1.84 4.98 -0.64
N HIS A 87 2.01 6.16 -1.21
CA HIS A 87 3.32 6.77 -1.46
C HIS A 87 3.45 8.00 -0.57
N GLU A 88 4.47 8.01 0.28
CA GLU A 88 4.66 9.09 1.24
C GLU A 88 6.03 9.74 1.03
N LEU A 89 6.05 11.07 1.15
CA LEU A 89 7.25 11.87 1.26
C LEU A 89 7.18 12.68 2.56
N SER A 90 7.92 12.22 3.56
CA SER A 90 7.99 12.84 4.88
C SER A 90 9.33 13.53 5.12
N LYS A 91 9.29 14.65 5.86
CA LYS A 91 10.44 15.43 6.33
C LYS A 91 10.17 15.91 7.76
N ILE A 92 10.33 15.03 8.74
CA ILE A 92 9.92 15.27 10.14
C ILE A 92 10.97 14.78 11.13
N ASN A 93 10.86 15.20 12.38
CA ASN A 93 11.78 14.80 13.45
C ASN A 93 11.69 13.31 13.81
N VAL A 94 10.51 12.71 13.69
CA VAL A 94 10.30 11.30 14.01
C VAL A 94 9.58 10.66 12.86
N ILE A 95 10.31 9.92 12.03
CA ILE A 95 9.76 9.29 10.83
C ILE A 95 8.93 8.08 11.21
N ARG A 96 7.69 8.05 10.75
CA ARG A 96 6.78 6.93 10.89
C ARG A 96 6.21 6.52 9.53
N LEU A 97 5.95 5.24 9.34
CA LEU A 97 5.25 4.75 8.15
C LEU A 97 3.74 4.92 8.34
N LYS A 98 3.09 5.68 7.45
CA LYS A 98 1.62 5.60 7.31
C LYS A 98 1.23 4.27 6.68
N MET A 99 0.26 3.62 7.28
CA MET A 99 -0.37 2.37 6.85
C MET A 99 -1.90 2.54 6.91
N PRO A 100 -2.72 1.61 6.37
CA PRO A 100 -4.18 1.71 6.47
C PRO A 100 -4.65 1.81 7.92
N ASP A 101 -5.88 2.31 8.09
CA ASP A 101 -6.53 2.46 9.39
C ASP A 101 -6.41 1.18 10.24
N GLN A 102 -6.26 1.37 11.55
CA GLN A 102 -6.06 0.31 12.55
C GLN A 102 -4.67 -0.37 12.50
N THR A 103 -3.80 -0.02 11.55
CA THR A 103 -2.41 -0.47 11.56
C THR A 103 -1.58 0.44 12.49
N PRO A 104 -0.80 -0.11 13.44
CA PRO A 104 0.09 0.69 14.26
C PRO A 104 1.18 1.39 13.40
N TYR A 105 1.59 2.58 13.83
CA TYR A 105 2.72 3.27 13.22
C TYR A 105 4.02 2.55 13.53
N LEU A 106 4.86 2.37 12.51
CA LEU A 106 6.25 1.92 12.68
C LEU A 106 7.20 3.11 12.54
N TYR A 107 8.08 3.29 13.52
CA TYR A 107 9.19 4.23 13.49
C TYR A 107 10.32 3.74 12.59
N VAL A 108 11.08 4.68 12.00
CA VAL A 108 12.19 4.37 11.10
C VAL A 108 13.51 4.90 11.63
N GLU A 109 14.51 4.03 11.74
CA GLU A 109 15.86 4.37 12.19
C GLU A 109 16.92 3.76 11.25
N ARG A 110 18.02 4.48 10.98
CA ARG A 110 19.17 3.90 10.26
C ARG A 110 20.02 3.09 11.21
N VAL A 111 20.22 1.81 10.86
CA VAL A 111 21.14 0.94 11.58
C VAL A 111 22.55 1.10 11.05
N LYS A 112 22.73 0.89 9.74
CA LYS A 112 24.05 0.97 9.08
C LYS A 112 23.90 1.04 7.56
N GLY A 113 24.64 1.95 6.93
CA GLY A 113 24.64 2.05 5.47
C GLY A 113 23.21 2.23 4.94
N GLN A 114 22.75 1.35 4.05
CA GLN A 114 21.39 1.35 3.49
C GLN A 114 20.36 0.55 4.31
N ILE A 115 20.77 -0.05 5.43
CA ILE A 115 19.88 -0.87 6.27
C ILE A 115 19.20 0.02 7.29
N LEU A 116 17.88 -0.04 7.29
CA LEU A 116 16.98 0.62 8.23
C LEU A 116 16.26 -0.40 9.10
N LYS A 117 15.80 0.07 10.25
CA LYS A 117 14.94 -0.64 11.17
C LYS A 117 13.57 0.02 11.18
N LEU A 118 12.53 -0.77 10.97
CA LEU A 118 11.13 -0.38 11.15
C LEU A 118 10.64 -1.00 12.45
N PHE A 119 10.15 -0.22 13.40
CA PHE A 119 9.82 -0.77 14.72
C PHE A 119 8.70 -0.03 15.44
N ASP A 120 8.03 -0.74 16.34
CA ASP A 120 7.19 -0.19 17.40
C ASP A 120 7.49 -0.93 18.72
N GLN A 121 6.57 -0.92 19.69
CA GLN A 121 6.73 -1.63 20.96
C GLN A 121 6.68 -3.16 20.84
N GLN A 122 6.08 -3.69 19.78
CA GLN A 122 5.76 -5.11 19.60
C GLN A 122 6.52 -5.75 18.43
N GLN A 123 6.93 -4.95 17.45
CA GLN A 123 7.41 -5.41 16.15
C GLN A 123 8.71 -4.74 15.77
N ASN A 124 9.54 -5.46 15.02
CA ASN A 124 10.84 -4.99 14.57
C ASN A 124 11.21 -5.68 13.24
N TYR A 125 11.41 -4.90 12.19
CA TYR A 125 11.75 -5.35 10.85
C TYR A 125 13.05 -4.68 10.37
N SER A 126 13.91 -5.47 9.74
CA SER A 126 15.06 -4.95 8.98
C SER A 126 14.64 -4.76 7.52
N ILE A 127 14.87 -3.57 6.97
CA ILE A 127 14.59 -3.24 5.57
C ILE A 127 15.79 -2.54 4.94
N LYS A 128 16.02 -2.75 3.65
CA LYS A 128 17.09 -2.10 2.90
C LYS A 128 16.51 -1.09 1.91
N ILE A 129 17.11 0.09 1.86
CA ILE A 129 16.73 1.15 0.91
C ILE A 129 16.90 0.60 -0.53
N GLY A 130 15.88 0.80 -1.36
CA GLY A 130 15.85 0.35 -2.76
C GLY A 130 15.44 -1.12 -2.95
N GLU A 131 15.14 -1.86 -1.88
CA GLU A 131 14.69 -3.25 -1.97
C GLU A 131 13.26 -3.40 -1.42
N VAL A 132 12.46 -4.20 -2.11
CA VAL A 132 11.09 -4.54 -1.67
C VAL A 132 11.17 -5.58 -0.56
N THR A 133 10.63 -5.27 0.60
CA THR A 133 10.60 -6.17 1.77
C THR A 133 9.16 -6.41 2.20
N ALA A 134 8.81 -7.68 2.43
CA ALA A 134 7.50 -8.04 2.97
C ALA A 134 7.51 -7.99 4.50
N VAL A 135 6.50 -7.35 5.10
CA VAL A 135 6.29 -7.29 6.56
C VAL A 135 4.86 -7.70 6.90
N ASN A 136 4.62 -8.11 8.14
CA ASN A 136 3.29 -8.50 8.61
C ASN A 136 2.94 -7.72 9.88
N ILE A 137 2.03 -6.75 9.78
CA ILE A 137 1.67 -5.83 10.86
C ILE A 137 0.21 -6.09 11.22
N SER A 138 -0.07 -6.48 12.47
CA SER A 138 -1.44 -6.71 12.96
C SER A 138 -2.26 -7.65 12.05
N ASN A 139 -1.65 -8.77 11.63
CA ASN A 139 -2.21 -9.76 10.69
C ASN A 139 -2.48 -9.23 9.27
N GLN A 140 -1.96 -8.05 8.92
CA GLN A 140 -2.00 -7.52 7.57
C GLN A 140 -0.60 -7.57 6.95
N ARG A 141 -0.51 -8.08 5.73
CA ARG A 141 0.76 -8.24 5.04
C ARG A 141 0.98 -7.08 4.07
N PHE A 142 2.19 -6.55 4.06
CA PHE A 142 2.56 -5.41 3.23
C PHE A 142 3.89 -5.68 2.52
N SER A 143 3.99 -5.27 1.27
CA SER A 143 5.26 -5.06 0.58
C SER A 143 5.66 -3.59 0.73
N ILE A 144 6.83 -3.34 1.30
CA ILE A 144 7.36 -1.99 1.53
C ILE A 144 8.61 -1.78 0.70
N LEU A 145 8.67 -0.63 0.02
CA LEU A 145 9.86 -0.11 -0.64
C LEU A 145 10.22 1.23 0.00
N ILE A 146 11.38 1.31 0.65
CA ILE A 146 11.96 2.60 1.04
C ILE A 146 12.80 3.09 -0.13
N LYS A 147 12.34 4.13 -0.82
CA LYS A 147 13.05 4.71 -1.97
C LYS A 147 14.21 5.59 -1.51
N LYS A 148 14.00 6.34 -0.43
CA LYS A 148 14.97 7.30 0.06
C LYS A 148 14.84 7.48 1.57
N PHE A 149 15.97 7.50 2.27
CA PHE A 149 16.04 7.89 3.68
C PHE A 149 17.28 8.74 3.90
N GLU A 150 17.11 9.94 4.44
CA GLU A 150 18.18 10.91 4.71
C GLU A 150 17.98 11.51 6.10
N GLU A 151 19.01 11.43 6.95
CA GLU A 151 19.04 12.23 8.17
C GLU A 151 19.36 13.67 7.76
N VAL A 152 18.46 14.59 8.09
CA VAL A 152 18.53 16.01 7.68
C VAL A 152 19.48 16.77 8.60
N ASP A 153 19.56 16.41 9.87
CA ASP A 153 20.47 17.05 10.83
C ASP A 153 21.77 16.24 11.00
N LYS A 154 22.92 16.88 10.78
CA LYS A 154 24.24 16.30 11.06
C LYS A 154 24.51 16.36 12.57
N GLN A 155 24.38 15.23 13.25
CA GLN A 155 25.01 14.76 14.51
C GLN A 155 25.28 15.73 15.71
N SER A 156 24.97 17.03 15.65
CA SER A 156 25.52 18.04 16.56
C SER A 156 24.50 18.74 17.46
N ASP A 157 23.19 18.74 17.18
CA ASP A 157 22.25 19.52 18.00
C ASP A 157 21.05 18.70 18.48
N ALA A 158 20.51 19.12 19.62
CA ALA A 158 19.59 18.40 20.51
C ALA A 158 18.39 17.74 19.79
N LEU A 159 17.97 16.60 20.35
CA LEU A 159 16.83 15.80 19.88
C LEU A 159 15.51 16.59 19.84
N PRO A 160 14.56 16.20 18.97
CA PRO A 160 14.62 15.06 18.03
C PRO A 160 15.14 15.44 16.63
N ARG A 161 15.94 14.53 16.02
CA ARG A 161 16.65 14.76 14.74
C ARG A 161 15.70 14.70 13.55
N ARG A 162 15.75 15.67 12.64
CA ARG A 162 15.00 15.60 11.38
C ARG A 162 15.54 14.52 10.47
N ALA A 163 14.63 13.78 9.85
CA ALA A 163 14.92 12.89 8.74
C ALA A 163 13.89 13.05 7.63
N SER A 164 14.27 12.65 6.42
CA SER A 164 13.40 12.55 5.27
C SER A 164 13.23 11.08 4.90
N LEU A 165 12.00 10.70 4.57
CA LEU A 165 11.64 9.37 4.11
C LEU A 165 10.77 9.48 2.86
N GLU A 166 11.12 8.73 1.82
CA GLU A 166 10.25 8.43 0.70
C GLU A 166 10.01 6.93 0.65
N PHE A 167 8.76 6.50 0.70
CA PHE A 167 8.42 5.08 0.61
C PHE A 167 7.13 4.82 -0.14
N ILE A 168 6.99 3.57 -0.60
CA ILE A 168 5.73 3.00 -1.07
C ILE A 168 5.43 1.78 -0.22
N ALA A 169 4.21 1.69 0.31
CA ALA A 169 3.71 0.47 0.94
C ALA A 169 2.49 -0.02 0.16
N LEU A 170 2.51 -1.29 -0.23
CA LEU A 170 1.44 -2.00 -0.94
C LEU A 170 0.88 -3.07 -0.01
N LYS A 171 -0.43 -3.07 0.22
CA LYS A 171 -1.12 -4.17 0.90
C LYS A 171 -1.11 -5.40 -0.01
N ILE A 172 -0.78 -6.56 0.56
CA ILE A 172 -0.75 -7.84 -0.17
C ILE A 172 -1.51 -8.90 0.63
N ASP A 173 -2.15 -9.81 -0.09
CA ASP A 173 -2.79 -11.01 0.48
C ASP A 173 -1.77 -12.14 0.72
#